data_AF-A0A0B1SXK1-F1
#
_entry.id   AF-A0A0B1SXK1-F1
#
_cell.length_a   1.000
_cell.length_b   1.000
_cell.length_c   1.000
_cell.angle_alpha   90.00
_cell.angle_beta   90.00
_cell.angle_gamma   90.00
#
_symmetry.space_group_name_H-M   'P 1'
#
loop_
_entity.id
_entity.type
_entity.pdbx_description
1 polymer ?
#
loop_
_entity_poly.entity_id
_entity_poly.type
_entity_poly.pdbx_seq_one_letter_code
_entity_poly.pdbx_strand_id
1 'polypeptide(L)'
;MRTWVALRATWPHLAEVSFPVYKYSRVELLELCDSYANVFLCANIDDIRECIMDELVRFAQDHLGYICSPQNIQRFMQHYDCIMEQEALRRGNCRRYIIGEAIPGRDEEPP
;
A
#
# COMPACT_ATOMS: atom_id res chain seq x y z
N MET A 1 -1.72 0.09 21.34
CA MET A 1 -1.14 0.44 20.03
C MET A 1 -1.69 1.79 19.58
N ARG A 2 -0.93 2.62 18.87
CA ARG A 2 -1.43 3.86 18.25
C ARG A 2 -1.74 3.58 16.79
N THR A 3 -2.92 3.97 16.33
CA THR A 3 -3.36 3.72 14.95
C THR A 3 -2.63 4.63 13.96
N TRP A 4 -2.61 4.26 12.67
CA TRP A 4 -1.99 5.09 11.62
C TRP A 4 -2.60 6.48 11.54
N VAL A 5 -3.92 6.59 11.72
CA VAL A 5 -4.64 7.87 11.80
C VAL A 5 -4.16 8.69 13.00
N ALA A 6 -4.02 8.06 14.17
CA ALA A 6 -3.51 8.72 15.37
C ALA A 6 -2.03 9.16 15.21
N LEU A 7 -1.22 8.38 14.50
CA LEU A 7 0.16 8.75 14.17
C LEU A 7 0.22 9.97 13.24
N ARG A 8 -0.61 10.03 12.18
CA ARG A 8 -0.69 11.20 11.29
C ARG A 8 -1.20 12.45 12.00
N ALA A 9 -2.17 12.30 12.91
CA ALA A 9 -2.67 13.42 13.71
C ALA A 9 -1.61 13.99 14.67
N THR A 10 -0.68 13.16 15.12
CA THR A 10 0.34 13.55 16.10
C THR A 10 1.66 14.00 15.44
N TRP A 11 1.93 13.58 14.20
CA TRP A 11 3.20 13.81 13.51
C TRP A 11 2.93 14.53 12.18
N PRO A 12 3.12 15.85 12.10
CA PRO A 12 2.76 16.66 10.93
C PRO A 12 3.41 16.21 9.62
N HIS A 13 4.64 15.68 9.67
CA HIS A 13 5.32 15.15 8.48
C HIS A 13 4.74 13.83 7.98
N LEU A 14 3.93 13.12 8.78
CA LEU A 14 3.19 11.93 8.36
C LEU A 14 1.86 12.28 7.68
N ALA A 15 1.37 13.52 7.81
CA ALA A 15 0.19 13.99 7.09
C ALA A 15 0.37 13.93 5.57
N GLU A 16 1.61 14.03 5.10
CA GLU A 16 1.99 13.96 3.68
C GLU A 16 2.41 12.54 3.24
N VAL A 17 2.39 11.56 4.15
CA VAL A 17 2.80 10.18 3.85
C VAL A 17 1.58 9.37 3.42
N SER A 18 1.36 9.35 2.11
CA SER A 18 0.76 8.22 1.39
C SER A 18 1.59 6.97 1.62
N PHE A 19 0.99 5.78 1.69
CA PHE A 19 1.77 4.55 1.64
C PHE A 19 2.43 4.48 0.26
N PRO A 20 3.73 4.79 0.16
CA PRO A 20 4.33 5.09 -1.11
C PRO A 20 4.83 3.78 -1.66
N VAL A 21 3.91 2.99 -2.24
CA VAL A 21 4.21 1.62 -2.69
C VAL A 21 5.46 1.61 -3.58
N TYR A 22 5.63 2.62 -4.42
CA TYR A 22 6.78 2.80 -5.32
C TYR A 22 8.08 3.31 -4.64
N LYS A 23 8.08 3.65 -3.35
CA LYS A 23 9.33 3.93 -2.60
C LYS A 23 10.02 2.64 -2.16
N TYR A 24 9.26 1.57 -1.97
CA TYR A 24 9.82 0.26 -1.72
C TYR A 24 10.43 -0.26 -3.02
N SER A 25 11.58 -0.91 -2.91
CA SER A 25 12.12 -1.71 -3.99
C SER A 25 11.18 -2.85 -4.34
N ARG A 26 11.33 -3.39 -5.55
CA ARG A 26 10.57 -4.54 -6.03
C ARG A 26 10.67 -5.74 -5.06
N VAL A 27 11.84 -5.95 -4.45
CA VAL A 27 12.06 -7.04 -3.50
C VAL A 27 11.29 -6.78 -2.21
N GLU A 28 11.43 -5.59 -1.63
CA GLU A 28 10.71 -5.22 -0.40
C GLU A 28 9.19 -5.32 -0.57
N LEU A 29 8.64 -4.95 -1.74
CA LEU A 29 7.22 -5.12 -2.02
C LEU A 29 6.77 -6.57 -2.05
N LEU A 30 7.57 -7.44 -2.65
CA LEU A 30 7.26 -8.87 -2.68
C LEU A 30 7.32 -9.49 -1.28
N GLU A 31 8.30 -9.08 -0.47
CA GLU A 31 8.41 -9.50 0.94
C GLU A 31 7.24 -9.00 1.78
N LEU A 32 6.79 -7.76 1.56
CA LEU A 32 5.59 -7.21 2.20
C LEU A 32 4.33 -7.96 1.77
N CYS A 33 4.21 -8.32 0.49
CA CYS A 33 3.09 -9.12 0.01
C CYS A 33 3.08 -10.53 0.59
N ASP A 34 4.24 -11.19 0.71
CA ASP A 34 4.37 -12.50 1.34
C ASP A 34 3.98 -12.42 2.83
N SER A 35 4.51 -11.41 3.54
CA SER A 35 4.16 -11.15 4.94
C SER A 35 2.67 -10.90 5.14
N TYR A 36 2.05 -10.10 4.26
CA TYR A 36 0.61 -9.82 4.27
C TYR A 36 -0.23 -11.08 4.01
N ALA A 37 0.16 -11.91 3.03
CA ALA A 37 -0.52 -13.17 2.75
C ALA A 37 -0.45 -14.15 3.94
N ASN A 38 0.70 -14.19 4.63
CA ASN A 38 0.91 -15.06 5.78
C ASN A 38 0.03 -14.69 6.99
N VAL A 39 -0.36 -13.42 7.16
CA VAL A 39 -1.30 -13.02 8.23
C VAL A 39 -2.60 -13.84 8.16
N PHE A 40 -3.12 -14.10 6.96
CA PHE A 40 -4.35 -14.85 6.75
C PHE A 40 -4.16 -16.38 6.86
N LEU A 41 -2.91 -16.85 6.93
CA LEU A 41 -2.58 -18.25 7.19
C LEU A 41 -2.41 -18.55 8.68
N CYS A 42 -2.19 -17.51 9.51
CA CYS A 42 -1.93 -17.67 10.94
C CYS A 42 -3.16 -17.95 11.79
N ALA A 43 -4.37 -17.71 11.30
CA ALA A 43 -5.61 -17.95 12.02
C ALA A 43 -6.79 -18.16 11.07
N ASN A 44 -7.87 -18.74 11.57
CA ASN A 44 -9.06 -18.97 10.78
C ASN A 44 -9.76 -17.63 10.47
N ILE A 45 -10.52 -17.57 9.37
CA ILE A 45 -11.11 -16.30 8.90
C ILE A 45 -12.09 -15.70 9.93
N ASP A 46 -12.76 -16.56 10.70
CA ASP A 46 -13.68 -16.16 11.77
C ASP A 46 -12.95 -15.59 12.98
N ASP A 47 -11.72 -16.03 13.26
CA ASP A 47 -10.88 -15.50 14.34
C ASP A 47 -10.21 -14.17 13.93
N ILE A 48 -9.87 -14.03 12.65
CA ILE A 48 -9.31 -12.79 12.09
C ILE A 48 -10.36 -11.70 11.90
N ARG A 49 -11.64 -12.03 11.80
CA ARG A 49 -12.73 -11.07 11.57
C ARG A 49 -12.79 -9.94 12.59
N GLU A 50 -12.51 -10.23 13.86
CA GLU A 50 -12.44 -9.17 14.89
C GLU A 50 -11.23 -8.26 14.68
N CYS A 51 -10.12 -8.81 14.19
CA CYS A 51 -8.91 -8.06 13.84
C CYS A 51 -9.07 -7.23 12.55
N ILE A 52 -9.95 -7.62 11.62
CA ILE A 52 -10.23 -6.85 10.39
C ILE A 52 -10.74 -5.43 10.71
N MET A 53 -11.41 -5.26 11.85
CA MET A 53 -11.90 -3.95 12.31
C MET A 53 -10.81 -3.08 12.95
N ASP A 54 -9.61 -3.64 13.21
CA ASP A 54 -8.46 -2.86 13.68
C ASP A 54 -7.95 -1.93 12.58
N GLU A 55 -7.67 -0.68 12.93
CA GLU A 55 -7.25 0.35 11.97
C GLU A 55 -5.94 0.00 11.25
N LEU A 56 -5.02 -0.74 11.88
CA LEU A 56 -3.75 -1.14 11.26
C LEU A 56 -3.97 -2.28 10.26
N VAL A 57 -4.84 -3.24 10.59
CA VAL A 57 -5.19 -4.35 9.69
C VAL A 57 -5.94 -3.82 8.47
N ARG A 58 -6.92 -2.93 8.69
CA ARG A 58 -7.64 -2.28 7.58
C ARG A 58 -6.70 -1.45 6.72
N PHE A 59 -5.79 -0.69 7.33
CA PHE A 59 -4.76 0.04 6.59
C PHE A 59 -3.89 -0.89 5.73
N ALA A 60 -3.41 -2.01 6.27
CA ALA A 60 -2.63 -2.97 5.51
C ALA A 60 -3.46 -3.58 4.37
N GLN A 61 -4.73 -3.90 4.61
CA GLN A 61 -5.63 -4.44 3.60
C GLN A 61 -5.91 -3.44 2.47
N ASP A 62 -6.17 -2.18 2.78
CA ASP A 62 -6.44 -1.14 1.78
C ASP A 62 -5.21 -0.90 0.88
N HIS A 63 -3.99 -1.02 1.43
CA HIS A 63 -2.77 -0.71 0.70
C HIS A 63 -2.14 -1.92 0.01
N LEU A 64 -2.27 -3.12 0.58
CA LEU A 64 -1.64 -4.33 0.07
C LEU A 64 -2.65 -5.32 -0.51
N GLY A 65 -3.91 -5.29 -0.09
CA GLY A 65 -4.92 -6.30 -0.47
C GLY A 65 -5.14 -6.41 -1.97
N TYR A 66 -5.26 -5.28 -2.68
CA TYR A 66 -5.39 -5.30 -4.14
C TYR A 66 -4.07 -5.72 -4.81
N ILE A 67 -2.95 -5.15 -4.37
CA ILE A 67 -1.63 -5.30 -4.99
C ILE A 67 -1.08 -6.72 -4.82
N CYS A 68 -1.21 -7.27 -3.63
CA CYS A 68 -0.67 -8.56 -3.23
C CYS A 68 -1.64 -9.72 -3.52
N SER A 69 -2.78 -9.46 -4.16
CA SER A 69 -3.70 -10.52 -4.55
C SER A 69 -3.05 -11.42 -5.62
N PRO A 70 -3.27 -12.76 -5.59
CA PRO A 70 -2.71 -13.67 -6.59
C PRO A 70 -3.06 -13.28 -8.04
N GLN A 71 -4.19 -12.62 -8.24
CA GLN A 71 -4.70 -12.22 -9.57
C GLN A 71 -4.04 -10.92 -10.07
N ASN A 72 -3.60 -10.05 -9.16
CA ASN A 72 -3.16 -8.70 -9.51
C ASN A 72 -1.65 -8.51 -9.39
N ILE A 73 -0.96 -9.31 -8.56
CA ILE A 73 0.46 -9.08 -8.23
C ILE A 73 1.35 -9.04 -9.46
N GLN A 74 1.14 -9.93 -10.44
CA GLN A 74 1.92 -9.94 -11.68
C GLN A 74 1.69 -8.67 -12.50
N ARG A 75 0.42 -8.24 -12.64
CA ARG A 75 0.05 -7.03 -13.38
C ARG A 75 0.59 -5.78 -12.69
N PHE A 76 0.52 -5.74 -11.36
CA PHE A 76 1.07 -4.64 -10.58
C PHE A 76 2.59 -4.54 -10.75
N MET A 77 3.32 -5.66 -10.70
CA MET A 77 4.78 -5.65 -10.86
C MET A 77 5.21 -5.15 -12.25
N GLN A 78 4.48 -5.49 -13.31
CA GLN A 78 4.73 -4.92 -14.64
C GLN A 78 4.52 -3.40 -14.68
N HIS A 79 3.49 -2.91 -13.99
CA HIS A 79 3.22 -1.48 -13.87
C HIS A 79 4.31 -0.76 -13.05
N TYR A 80 4.75 -1.36 -11.95
CA TYR A 80 5.87 -0.89 -11.14
C TYR A 80 7.14 -0.75 -11.99
N ASP A 81 7.52 -1.79 -12.72
CA ASP A 81 8.73 -1.78 -13.54
C ASP A 81 8.68 -0.65 -14.58
N CYS A 82 7.52 -0.43 -15.21
CA CYS A 82 7.29 0.67 -16.14
C CYS A 82 7.48 2.06 -15.49
N ILE A 83 6.85 2.31 -14.32
CA ILE A 83 6.98 3.61 -13.63
C ILE A 83 8.43 3.88 -13.23
N MET A 84 9.11 2.88 -12.68
CA MET A 84 10.50 3.02 -12.23
C MET A 84 11.46 3.24 -13.39
N GLU A 85 11.22 2.60 -14.54
CA GLU A 85 11.97 2.85 -15.76
C GLU A 85 11.78 4.30 -16.26
N GLN A 86 10.54 4.80 -16.29
CA GLN A 86 10.28 6.18 -16.72
C GLN A 86 10.94 7.21 -15.79
N GLU A 87 10.90 7.00 -14.47
CA GLU A 87 11.59 7.86 -13.51
C GLU A 87 13.11 7.83 -13.72
N ALA A 88 13.70 6.64 -13.91
CA ALA A 88 15.13 6.49 -14.18
C ALA A 88 15.57 7.22 -15.47
N LEU A 89 14.72 7.19 -16.51
CA LEU A 89 14.93 7.91 -17.76
C LEU A 89 14.58 9.41 -17.67
N ARG A 90 14.09 9.89 -16.52
CA ARG A 90 13.57 11.26 -16.29
C ARG A 90 12.52 11.68 -17.33
N ARG A 91 11.70 10.74 -17.78
CA ARG A 91 10.64 10.96 -18.76
C ARG A 91 9.33 11.24 -18.03
N GLY A 92 8.82 12.47 -18.16
CA GLY A 92 7.59 12.89 -17.49
C GLY A 92 7.77 13.22 -16.00
N ASN A 93 6.66 13.45 -15.31
CA ASN A 93 6.63 13.76 -13.88
C ASN A 93 6.09 12.55 -13.09
N CYS A 94 6.77 11.40 -13.19
CA CYS A 94 6.38 10.16 -12.49
C CYS A 94 6.58 10.25 -10.96
N ARG A 95 7.45 11.15 -10.52
CA ARG A 95 7.73 11.45 -9.11
C ARG A 95 6.49 11.64 -8.23
N ARG A 96 5.37 12.18 -8.76
CA ARG A 96 4.11 12.29 -8.02
C ARG A 96 3.52 10.94 -7.62
N TYR A 97 3.63 9.94 -8.48
CA TYR A 97 3.16 8.58 -8.21
C TYR A 97 4.08 7.85 -7.23
N ILE A 98 5.37 8.20 -7.21
CA ILE A 98 6.37 7.62 -6.32
C ILE A 98 6.21 8.10 -4.88
N ILE A 99 5.89 9.38 -4.70
CA ILE A 99 5.62 9.96 -3.39
C ILE A 99 4.27 9.47 -2.85
N GLY A 100 3.32 9.18 -3.74
CA GLY A 100 1.97 8.69 -3.47
C GLY A 100 0.95 9.82 -3.25
N GLU A 101 -0.35 9.48 -3.18
CA GLU A 101 -1.44 10.42 -2.87
C GLU A 101 -2.04 10.16 -1.48
N ALA A 102 -2.09 11.21 -0.65
CA ALA A 102 -2.31 11.12 0.79
C ALA A 102 -3.76 10.85 1.25
N ILE A 103 -4.65 10.46 0.33
CA ILE A 103 -6.09 10.35 0.59
C ILE A 103 -6.55 8.91 0.32
N PRO A 104 -6.69 8.07 1.37
CA PRO A 104 -7.37 6.79 1.27
C PRO A 104 -8.82 7.02 0.78
N GLY A 105 -9.26 6.28 -0.25
CA GLY A 105 -10.67 6.27 -0.68
C GLY A 105 -11.09 7.36 -1.69
N ARG A 106 -10.16 7.95 -2.45
CA ARG A 106 -10.51 8.89 -3.54
C ARG A 106 -10.89 8.22 -4.88
N ASP A 107 -11.20 6.93 -4.88
CA ASP A 107 -11.75 6.21 -6.03
C ASP A 107 -13.22 6.60 -6.34
N GLU A 108 -13.85 7.44 -5.50
CA GLU A 108 -15.28 7.78 -5.62
C GLU A 108 -15.61 9.20 -6.12
N GLU A 109 -14.63 10.07 -6.40
CA GLU A 109 -14.92 11.37 -7.03
C GLU A 109 -14.39 11.42 -8.47
N PRO A 110 -15.29 11.41 -9.48
CA PRO A 110 -14.88 11.58 -10.87
C PRO A 110 -14.43 13.05 -11.12
N PRO A 111 -13.65 13.27 -12.19
CA PRO A 111 -13.09 14.60 -12.54
C PRO A 111 -14.14 15.68 -12.80
#